data_AF-A0A661HM50-F1
#
_entry.id   AF-A0A661HM50-F1
#
_cell.length_a   1.000
_cell.length_b   1.000
_cell.length_c   1.000
_cell.angle_alpha   90.00
_cell.angle_beta   90.00
_cell.angle_gamma   90.00
#
_symmetry.space_group_name_H-M   'P 1'
#
loop_
_entity.id
_entity.type
_entity.pdbx_description
1 polymer ?
#
loop_
_entity_poly.entity_id
_entity_poly.type
_entity_poly.pdbx_seq_one_letter_code
_entity_poly.pdbx_strand_id
1 'polypeptide(L)'
;MMFSRLILFILFMTATSFGADANNGAKLFDGTKSFENAAVACVACHNVNSAMVISGGTLAMDLSAMGGAIEYSLTNLDAMSSDVMKKAYKGKMLTKAEIADIDAFLIKAAAEPGEGIGGNFVIFGVILAAILYALLSMLNGRKKLRKSVNQDLYDRQTKSSWRDQ
;
A
#
# COMPACT_ATOMS: atom_id res chain seq x y z
N MET A 1 48.37 -23.15 -9.22
CA MET A 1 47.72 -21.82 -9.05
C MET A 1 46.19 -21.84 -9.19
N MET A 2 45.53 -23.01 -9.33
CA MET A 2 44.07 -23.09 -9.50
C MET A 2 43.30 -23.27 -8.17
N PHE A 3 43.94 -23.84 -7.14
CA PHE A 3 43.32 -24.08 -5.83
C PHE A 3 43.14 -22.83 -4.97
N SER A 4 44.03 -21.84 -5.08
CA SER A 4 43.92 -20.56 -4.35
C SER A 4 42.73 -19.72 -4.84
N ARG A 5 42.35 -19.85 -6.12
CA ARG A 5 41.17 -19.18 -6.68
C ARG A 5 39.86 -19.87 -6.30
N LEU A 6 39.89 -21.19 -6.07
CA LEU A 6 38.72 -21.95 -5.61
C LEU A 6 38.37 -21.63 -4.15
N ILE A 7 39.38 -21.51 -3.28
CA ILE A 7 39.19 -21.15 -1.87
C ILE A 7 38.65 -19.71 -1.74
N LEU A 8 39.13 -18.79 -2.60
CA LEU A 8 38.65 -17.40 -2.61
C LEU A 8 37.19 -17.27 -3.11
N PHE A 9 36.77 -18.16 -4.02
CA PHE A 9 35.38 -18.20 -4.50
C PHE A 9 34.41 -18.81 -3.47
N ILE A 10 34.86 -19.81 -2.71
CA ILE A 10 34.06 -20.44 -1.64
C ILE A 10 33.88 -19.47 -0.46
N LEU A 11 34.89 -18.64 -0.15
CA LEU A 11 34.80 -17.64 0.93
C LEU A 11 33.82 -16.49 0.58
N PHE A 12 33.60 -16.20 -0.70
CA PHE A 12 32.69 -15.15 -1.15
C PHE A 12 31.21 -15.60 -1.17
N MET A 13 30.95 -16.92 -1.09
CA MET A 13 29.60 -17.48 -1.17
C MET A 13 28.95 -17.72 0.20
N THR A 14 29.63 -17.41 1.30
CA THR A 14 29.16 -17.65 2.68
C THR A 14 28.79 -16.38 3.44
N ALA A 15 28.33 -15.34 2.74
CA ALA A 15 27.71 -14.17 3.36
C ALA A 15 26.19 -14.21 3.21
N THR A 16 25.55 -15.38 3.36
CA THR A 16 24.13 -15.41 3.72
C THR A 16 24.06 -15.05 5.19
N SER A 17 23.71 -13.79 5.47
CA SER A 17 23.44 -13.32 6.83
C SER A 17 22.39 -14.22 7.47
N PHE A 18 22.81 -15.04 8.44
CA PHE A 18 21.96 -15.86 9.31
C PHE A 18 21.26 -15.00 10.38
N GLY A 19 20.95 -13.75 10.06
CA GLY A 19 20.35 -12.77 10.94
C GLY A 19 19.15 -12.11 10.27
N ALA A 20 18.27 -11.54 11.09
CA ALA A 20 17.09 -10.86 10.62
C ALA A 20 17.43 -9.72 9.63
N ASP A 21 16.72 -9.66 8.51
CA ASP A 21 16.87 -8.64 7.46
C ASP A 21 15.61 -7.79 7.37
N ALA A 22 15.71 -6.54 7.82
CA ALA A 22 14.62 -5.57 7.78
C ALA A 22 14.09 -5.30 6.36
N ASN A 23 14.92 -5.40 5.31
CA ASN A 23 14.45 -5.24 3.93
C ASN A 23 13.62 -6.44 3.48
N ASN A 24 14.01 -7.65 3.90
CA ASN A 24 13.19 -8.83 3.65
C ASN A 24 11.89 -8.77 4.46
N GLY A 25 11.94 -8.31 5.70
CA GLY A 25 10.79 -8.07 6.57
C GLY A 25 9.78 -7.11 5.96
N ALA A 26 10.23 -5.98 5.40
CA ALA A 26 9.37 -5.04 4.69
C ALA A 26 8.65 -5.67 3.49
N LYS A 27 9.35 -6.49 2.70
CA LYS A 27 8.76 -7.20 1.55
C LYS A 27 7.72 -8.26 1.96
N LEU A 28 7.94 -8.91 3.09
CA LEU A 28 6.97 -9.85 3.67
C LEU A 28 5.76 -9.09 4.24
N PHE A 29 6.00 -7.95 4.89
CA PHE A 29 4.96 -7.09 5.44
C PHE A 29 4.04 -6.54 4.34
N ASP A 30 4.59 -5.97 3.28
CA ASP A 30 3.85 -5.36 2.16
C ASP A 30 3.29 -6.38 1.14
N GLY A 31 3.73 -7.64 1.24
CA GLY A 31 3.29 -8.72 0.38
C GLY A 31 3.93 -8.75 -1.01
N THR A 32 4.95 -7.93 -1.28
CA THR A 32 5.77 -8.05 -2.49
C THR A 32 6.59 -9.34 -2.50
N LYS A 33 6.83 -9.92 -1.32
CA LYS A 33 7.27 -11.30 -1.13
C LYS A 33 6.19 -12.06 -0.36
N SER A 34 5.78 -13.20 -0.89
CA SER A 34 4.86 -14.10 -0.19
C SER A 34 5.56 -14.84 0.95
N PHE A 35 4.84 -15.07 2.04
CA PHE A 35 5.25 -16.00 3.08
C PHE A 35 5.34 -17.43 2.54
N GLU A 36 6.25 -18.22 3.11
CA GLU A 36 6.49 -19.62 2.73
C GLU A 36 5.22 -20.47 2.83
N ASN A 37 4.43 -20.26 3.90
CA ASN A 37 3.17 -20.98 4.12
C ASN A 37 1.95 -20.25 3.55
N ALA A 38 2.14 -19.32 2.60
CA ALA A 38 1.08 -18.58 1.91
C ALA A 38 0.09 -17.87 2.86
N ALA A 39 0.61 -17.36 3.98
CA ALA A 39 -0.11 -16.50 4.90
C ALA A 39 -0.46 -15.16 4.24
N VAL A 40 -1.41 -14.43 4.82
CA VAL A 40 -1.78 -13.09 4.32
C VAL A 40 -0.72 -12.06 4.74
N ALA A 41 -0.34 -11.17 3.82
CA ALA A 41 0.56 -10.05 4.09
C ALA A 41 0.00 -9.16 5.21
N CYS A 42 0.88 -8.69 6.11
CA CYS A 42 0.49 -7.88 7.27
C CYS A 42 -0.18 -6.56 6.85
N VAL A 43 0.27 -5.96 5.75
CA VAL A 43 -0.25 -4.71 5.17
C VAL A 43 -1.74 -4.76 4.84
N ALA A 44 -2.32 -5.95 4.65
CA ALA A 44 -3.74 -6.12 4.35
C ALA A 44 -4.64 -5.61 5.48
N CYS A 45 -4.16 -5.64 6.73
CA CYS A 45 -4.92 -5.21 7.90
C CYS A 45 -4.23 -4.10 8.69
N HIS A 46 -2.89 -4.08 8.69
CA HIS A 46 -2.09 -3.18 9.51
C HIS A 46 -1.37 -2.12 8.66
N ASN A 47 -1.17 -0.95 9.24
CA ASN A 47 -0.31 0.09 8.70
C ASN A 47 1.01 0.18 9.48
N VAL A 48 2.08 0.58 8.80
CA VAL A 48 3.36 0.97 9.39
C VAL A 48 3.84 2.22 8.67
N ASN A 49 4.21 3.24 9.44
CA ASN A 49 4.77 4.49 8.96
C ASN A 49 6.27 4.29 8.67
N SER A 50 6.56 3.72 7.51
CA SER A 50 7.90 3.56 6.99
C SER A 50 7.94 3.81 5.49
N ALA A 51 8.99 4.48 5.01
CA ALA A 51 9.26 4.65 3.58
C ALA A 51 9.61 3.32 2.87
N MET A 52 9.85 2.25 3.62
CA MET A 52 10.18 0.92 3.07
C MET A 52 8.97 0.16 2.55
N VAL A 53 7.75 0.57 2.91
CA VAL A 53 6.51 -0.13 2.54
C VAL A 53 5.46 0.87 2.01
N ILE A 54 4.50 0.34 1.26
CA ILE A 54 3.30 1.10 0.90
C ILE A 54 2.44 1.26 2.17
N SER A 55 1.78 2.41 2.32
CA SER A 55 0.83 2.61 3.42
C SER A 55 -0.22 1.49 3.42
N GLY A 56 -0.45 0.91 4.59
CA GLY A 56 -1.25 -0.29 4.78
C GLY A 56 -2.69 -0.05 5.18
N GLY A 57 -3.35 -1.13 5.58
CA GLY A 57 -4.74 -1.13 6.00
C GLY A 57 -4.96 -0.43 7.35
N THR A 58 -6.17 0.09 7.54
CA THR A 58 -6.65 0.71 8.78
C THR A 58 -7.63 -0.17 9.54
N LEU A 59 -7.72 -1.46 9.17
CA LEU A 59 -8.66 -2.42 9.75
C LEU A 59 -8.22 -2.86 11.16
N ALA A 60 -6.91 -2.95 11.40
CA ALA A 60 -6.32 -3.30 12.68
C ALA A 60 -5.42 -2.16 13.18
N MET A 61 -4.81 -2.35 14.37
CA MET A 61 -3.96 -1.32 14.97
C MET A 61 -2.75 -0.98 14.10
N ASP A 62 -2.31 0.27 14.16
CA ASP A 62 -1.07 0.72 13.54
C ASP A 62 0.14 0.14 14.30
N LEU A 63 1.11 -0.42 13.56
CA LEU A 63 2.26 -1.13 14.11
C LEU A 63 3.54 -0.27 14.12
N SER A 64 3.48 1.00 13.72
CA SER A 64 4.65 1.88 13.62
C SER A 64 5.44 2.00 14.92
N ALA A 65 4.75 1.93 16.06
CA ALA A 65 5.36 2.07 17.39
C ALA A 65 5.65 0.73 18.09
N MET A 66 5.40 -0.42 17.46
CA MET A 66 5.54 -1.72 18.12
C MET A 66 7.00 -2.17 18.32
N GLY A 67 7.93 -1.67 17.51
CA GLY A 67 9.37 -1.79 17.77
C GLY A 67 9.91 -3.20 18.03
N GLY A 68 9.34 -4.24 17.42
CA GLY A 68 9.83 -5.62 17.54
C GLY A 68 9.22 -6.48 18.66
N ALA A 69 8.01 -6.16 19.12
CA ALA A 69 7.33 -6.94 20.16
C ALA A 69 6.24 -7.88 19.62
N ILE A 70 6.44 -8.51 18.45
CA ILE A 70 5.39 -9.30 17.79
C ILE A 70 5.62 -10.82 17.80
N GLU A 71 6.82 -11.30 18.13
CA GLU A 71 7.19 -12.72 18.02
C GLU A 71 6.21 -13.65 18.75
N TYR A 72 5.82 -13.30 19.99
CA TYR A 72 4.87 -14.09 20.75
C TYR A 72 3.50 -14.22 20.04
N SER A 73 3.04 -13.13 19.42
CA SER A 73 1.76 -13.10 18.70
C SER A 73 1.79 -13.89 17.37
N LEU A 74 2.98 -14.04 16.77
CA LEU A 74 3.15 -14.71 15.48
C LEU A 74 3.57 -16.18 15.59
N THR A 75 4.02 -16.63 16.76
CA THR A 75 4.43 -18.02 16.99
C THR A 75 3.27 -18.92 17.44
N ASN A 76 2.20 -18.35 17.98
CA ASN A 76 1.04 -19.09 18.47
C ASN A 76 -0.27 -18.43 17.99
N LEU A 77 -1.16 -19.23 17.39
CA LEU A 77 -2.50 -18.77 16.99
C LEU A 77 -3.29 -18.22 18.17
N ASP A 78 -3.19 -18.83 19.36
CA ASP A 78 -3.96 -18.39 20.52
C ASP A 78 -3.50 -17.04 21.06
N ALA A 79 -2.24 -16.66 20.79
CA ALA A 79 -1.65 -15.38 21.19
C ALA A 79 -2.07 -14.21 20.29
N MET A 80 -2.66 -14.48 19.11
CA MET A 80 -3.13 -13.42 18.21
C MET A 80 -4.31 -12.66 18.82
N SER A 81 -4.31 -11.33 18.67
CA SER A 81 -5.26 -10.44 19.35
C SER A 81 -6.69 -10.46 18.79
N SER A 82 -6.92 -11.00 17.59
CA SER A 82 -8.23 -11.03 16.95
C SER A 82 -8.58 -12.36 16.31
N ASP A 83 -9.86 -12.74 16.35
CA ASP A 83 -10.37 -13.96 15.71
C ASP A 83 -10.24 -13.92 14.18
N VAL A 84 -10.25 -12.72 13.59
CA VAL A 84 -10.03 -12.52 12.15
C VAL A 84 -8.60 -12.91 11.79
N MET A 85 -7.61 -12.43 12.56
CA MET A 85 -6.21 -12.78 12.36
C MET A 85 -5.97 -14.28 12.59
N LYS A 86 -6.55 -14.86 13.65
CA LYS A 86 -6.49 -16.30 13.93
C LYS A 86 -6.98 -17.14 12.75
N LYS A 87 -8.13 -16.77 12.17
CA LYS A 87 -8.68 -17.46 11.00
C LYS A 87 -7.80 -17.29 9.76
N ALA A 88 -7.24 -16.10 9.54
CA ALA A 88 -6.37 -15.83 8.40
C ALA A 88 -5.05 -16.62 8.43
N TYR A 89 -4.50 -16.87 9.62
CA TYR A 89 -3.22 -17.57 9.83
C TYR A 89 -3.39 -19.06 10.17
N LYS A 90 -4.62 -19.55 10.33
CA LYS A 90 -4.88 -20.97 10.65
C LYS A 90 -4.32 -21.89 9.57
N GLY A 91 -3.36 -22.74 9.95
CA GLY A 91 -2.67 -23.66 9.04
C GLY A 91 -1.65 -22.99 8.11
N LYS A 92 -1.35 -21.71 8.34
CA LYS A 92 -0.48 -20.86 7.52
C LYS A 92 0.44 -20.00 8.40
N MET A 93 1.04 -20.62 9.41
CA MET A 93 1.91 -19.91 10.36
C MET A 93 3.22 -19.51 9.70
N LEU A 94 3.82 -18.42 10.15
CA LEU A 94 5.11 -17.94 9.65
C LEU A 94 6.25 -18.79 10.20
N THR A 95 7.35 -18.87 9.46
CA THR A 95 8.58 -19.48 9.96
C THR A 95 9.28 -18.56 10.96
N LYS A 96 10.17 -19.11 11.80
CA LYS A 96 10.95 -18.30 12.75
C LYS A 96 11.81 -17.25 12.06
N ALA A 97 12.34 -17.56 10.87
CA ALA A 97 13.14 -16.63 10.08
C ALA A 97 12.29 -15.45 9.58
N GLU A 98 11.10 -15.73 9.05
CA GLU A 98 10.17 -14.68 8.60
C GLU A 98 9.71 -13.78 9.74
N ILE A 99 9.44 -14.36 10.92
CA ILE A 99 9.07 -13.59 12.11
C ILE A 99 10.22 -12.66 12.50
N ALA A 100 11.46 -13.17 12.55
CA ALA A 100 12.63 -12.36 12.88
C ALA A 100 12.83 -11.20 11.88
N ASP A 101 12.65 -11.45 10.58
CA ASP A 101 12.75 -10.42 9.54
C ASP A 101 11.70 -9.32 9.71
N ILE A 102 10.43 -9.68 9.97
CA ILE A 102 9.38 -8.69 10.24
C ILE A 102 9.69 -7.90 11.51
N ASP A 103 10.20 -8.57 12.55
CA ASP A 103 10.56 -7.93 13.80
C ASP A 103 11.67 -6.87 13.58
N ALA A 104 12.71 -7.22 12.83
CA ALA A 104 13.77 -6.30 12.43
C ALA A 104 13.24 -5.12 11.60
N PHE A 105 12.26 -5.37 10.73
CA PHE A 105 11.59 -4.29 10.00
C PHE A 105 10.82 -3.35 10.94
N LEU A 106 10.03 -3.86 11.89
CA LEU A 106 9.27 -3.03 12.81
C LEU A 106 10.17 -2.23 13.76
N ILE A 107 11.28 -2.81 14.20
CA ILE A 107 12.31 -2.09 14.98
C ILE A 107 12.84 -0.90 14.16
N LYS A 108 13.19 -1.15 12.90
CA LYS A 108 13.70 -0.09 12.02
C LYS A 108 12.65 0.97 11.74
N ALA A 109 11.41 0.59 11.46
CA ALA A 109 10.31 1.53 11.23
C ALA A 109 10.00 2.40 12.46
N ALA A 110 10.11 1.84 13.66
CA ALA A 110 9.95 2.60 14.90
C ALA A 110 11.11 3.58 15.14
N ALA A 111 12.34 3.22 14.76
CA ALA A 111 13.53 4.07 14.89
C ALA A 111 13.59 5.19 13.83
N GLU A 112 13.14 4.88 12.61
CA GLU A 112 13.18 5.77 11.45
C GLU A 112 11.76 5.96 10.88
N PRO A 113 10.88 6.68 11.60
CA PRO A 113 9.52 6.91 11.14
C PRO A 113 9.55 7.74 9.85
N GLY A 114 8.77 7.31 8.86
CA GLY A 114 8.64 8.02 7.59
C GLY A 114 7.30 7.73 6.94
N GLU A 115 6.83 8.61 6.07
CA GLU A 115 5.54 8.39 5.40
C GLU A 115 5.65 7.25 4.38
N GLY A 116 4.67 6.35 4.40
CA GLY A 116 4.55 5.32 3.37
C GLY A 116 4.38 5.94 1.97
N ILE A 117 4.65 5.15 0.92
CA ILE A 117 4.78 5.62 -0.48
C ILE A 117 3.45 6.21 -1.09
N GLY A 118 2.39 6.38 -0.30
CA GLY A 118 1.09 6.90 -0.72
C GLY A 118 0.81 8.38 -0.43
N GLY A 119 1.64 9.10 0.32
CA GLY A 119 1.32 10.47 0.79
C GLY A 119 0.96 11.47 -0.32
N ASN A 120 1.60 11.33 -1.49
CA ASN A 120 1.37 12.20 -2.64
C ASN A 120 0.25 11.73 -3.59
N PHE A 121 -0.44 10.62 -3.29
CA PHE A 121 -1.48 10.06 -4.16
C PHE A 121 -2.59 11.08 -4.46
N VAL A 122 -3.04 11.81 -3.43
CA VAL A 122 -4.10 12.83 -3.59
C VAL A 122 -3.62 13.96 -4.50
N ILE A 123 -2.38 14.42 -4.35
CA ILE A 123 -1.81 15.51 -5.16
C ILE A 123 -1.71 15.08 -6.62
N PHE A 124 -1.12 13.91 -6.89
CA PHE A 124 -1.01 13.38 -8.26
C PHE A 124 -2.40 13.12 -8.87
N GLY A 125 -3.34 12.61 -8.07
CA GLY A 125 -4.73 12.40 -8.49
C GLY A 125 -5.42 13.69 -8.91
N VAL A 126 -5.28 14.76 -8.13
CA VAL A 126 -5.85 16.08 -8.46
C VAL A 126 -5.19 16.67 -9.71
N ILE A 127 -3.86 16.58 -9.84
CA ILE A 127 -3.14 17.06 -11.02
C ILE A 127 -3.64 16.33 -12.28
N LEU A 128 -3.71 15.00 -12.24
CA LEU A 128 -4.19 14.19 -13.35
C LEU A 128 -5.65 14.53 -13.70
N ALA A 129 -6.52 14.67 -12.70
CA ALA A 129 -7.91 15.06 -12.90
C ALA A 129 -8.04 16.43 -13.59
N ALA A 130 -7.24 17.41 -13.18
CA ALA A 130 -7.21 18.74 -13.78
C ALA A 130 -6.75 18.69 -15.24
N ILE A 131 -5.70 17.92 -15.55
CA ILE A 131 -5.20 17.72 -16.92
C ILE A 131 -6.27 17.08 -17.80
N LEU A 132 -6.89 15.99 -17.34
CA LEU A 132 -7.95 15.31 -18.07
C LEU A 132 -9.16 16.23 -18.31
N TYR A 133 -9.57 16.98 -17.30
CA TYR A 133 -10.65 17.95 -17.43
C TYR A 133 -10.36 19.04 -18.48
N ALA A 134 -9.14 19.59 -18.48
CA ALA A 134 -8.72 20.60 -19.47
C ALA A 134 -8.71 20.02 -20.89
N LEU A 135 -8.11 18.84 -21.08
CA LEU A 135 -8.05 18.17 -22.39
C LEU A 135 -9.45 17.85 -22.92
N LEU A 136 -10.32 17.25 -22.11
CA LEU A 136 -11.69 16.94 -22.50
C LEU A 136 -12.51 18.21 -22.81
N SER A 137 -12.32 19.28 -22.04
CA SER A 137 -12.96 20.58 -22.29
C SER A 137 -12.51 21.21 -23.60
N MET A 138 -11.22 21.10 -23.94
CA MET A 138 -10.67 21.59 -25.21
C MET A 138 -11.17 20.77 -26.41
N LEU A 139 -11.23 19.44 -26.29
CA LEU A 139 -11.72 18.54 -27.35
C LEU A 139 -13.23 18.71 -27.61
N ASN A 140 -14.03 18.90 -26.55
CA ASN A 140 -15.48 19.09 -26.66
C ASN A 140 -15.90 20.54 -26.96
N GLY A 141 -14.99 21.51 -26.93
CA GLY A 141 -15.27 22.92 -27.20
C GLY A 141 -15.93 23.17 -28.57
N ARG A 142 -15.71 22.29 -29.54
CA ARG A 142 -16.32 22.37 -30.89
C ARG A 142 -17.71 21.72 -31.02
N LYS A 143 -18.19 20.98 -30.00
CA LYS A 143 -19.44 20.20 -30.04
C LYS A 143 -20.42 20.49 -28.89
N LYS A 144 -20.15 21.49 -28.05
CA LYS A 144 -21.12 21.93 -27.02
C LYS A 144 -22.40 22.42 -27.71
N LEU A 145 -23.53 21.80 -27.36
CA LEU A 145 -24.85 22.30 -27.71
C LEU A 145 -24.99 23.71 -27.10
N ARG A 146 -24.99 24.75 -27.96
CA ARG A 146 -25.06 26.16 -27.53
C ARG A 146 -26.45 26.57 -27.07
N LYS A 147 -27.43 25.70 -27.28
CA LYS A 147 -28.84 25.88 -26.92
C LYS A 147 -29.38 24.53 -26.46
N SER A 148 -30.33 24.53 -25.53
CA SER A 148 -31.11 23.34 -25.24
C SER A 148 -31.93 22.95 -26.49
N VAL A 149 -32.30 21.67 -26.61
CA VAL A 149 -33.13 21.18 -27.73
C VAL A 149 -34.45 21.97 -27.82
N ASN A 150 -34.94 22.46 -26.67
CA ASN A 150 -36.22 23.15 -26.57
C ASN A 150 -36.09 24.67 -26.42
N GLN A 151 -34.93 25.24 -26.70
CA GLN A 151 -34.65 26.64 -26.35
C GLN A 151 -35.56 27.61 -27.11
N ASP A 152 -35.87 27.30 -28.37
CA ASP A 152 -36.77 28.12 -29.17
C ASP A 152 -38.23 28.05 -28.68
N LEU A 153 -38.68 27.00 -27.98
CA LEU A 153 -40.01 26.98 -27.34
C LEU A 153 -40.02 27.79 -26.04
N TYR A 154 -38.98 27.68 -25.22
CA TYR A 154 -38.84 28.47 -23.99
C TYR A 154 -38.79 29.99 -24.29
N ASP A 155 -38.01 30.39 -25.30
CA ASP A 155 -37.90 31.79 -25.72
C ASP A 155 -39.24 32.35 -26.25
N ARG A 156 -40.09 31.51 -26.86
CA ARG A 156 -41.45 31.88 -27.27
C ARG A 156 -42.37 32.08 -26.08
N GLN A 157 -42.35 31.15 -25.11
CA GLN A 157 -43.20 31.21 -23.92
C GLN A 157 -42.89 32.41 -23.02
N THR A 158 -41.61 32.78 -22.91
CA THR A 158 -41.19 33.95 -22.12
C THR A 158 -41.55 35.27 -22.79
N LYS A 159 -41.46 35.35 -24.12
CA LYS A 159 -41.92 36.52 -24.90
C LYS A 159 -43.44 36.66 -24.92
N SER A 160 -44.19 35.56 -24.82
CA SER A 160 -45.65 35.57 -24.77
C SER A 160 -46.22 35.70 -23.36
N SER A 161 -45.42 36.10 -22.36
CA SER A 161 -45.92 36.26 -20.99
C SER A 161 -46.83 37.49 -20.88
N TRP A 162 -48.14 37.26 -21.07
CA TRP A 162 -49.31 37.80 -20.36
C TRP A 162 -49.39 39.27 -19.93
N ARG A 163 -48.48 40.17 -20.32
CA ARG A 163 -48.39 41.55 -19.82
C ARG A 163 -49.11 42.59 -20.67
N ASP A 164 -50.09 42.14 -21.45
CA ASP A 164 -51.04 42.96 -22.21
C ASP A 164 -52.50 42.67 -21.78
N GLN A 165 -52.73 42.47 -20.47
CA GLN A 165 -54.06 42.54 -19.85
C GLN A 165 -54.05 43.56 -18.72
#